data_AF-A3QN91-F1
#
_entry.id   AF-A3QN91-F1
#
_cell.length_a   1.000
_cell.length_b   1.000
_cell.length_c   1.000
_cell.angle_alpha   90.00
_cell.angle_beta   90.00
_cell.angle_gamma   90.00
#
_symmetry.space_group_name_H-M   'P 1'
#
loop_
_entity.id
_entity.type
_entity.pdbx_description
1 polymer ?
#
loop_
_entity_poly.entity_id
_entity_poly.type
_entity_poly.pdbx_seq_one_letter_code
_entity_poly.pdbx_strand_id
1 'polypeptide(L)'
;LFMCAGSMIHNLKDTQDIRFMGSIVNFMPLTSVCFNVSSLSLCGMPFLAGFYSKDLILEMVCLSWVNCFIYFLYFISTGLTASYSFRLFYYSMSGDNNFYSSFSFDDKSYYISFGMMALLFIAVFGGSFLSWLIFPIPHMIVLPYYLKFLTIFVVILGSYLGYFISNFSFSQGLFSLSLLSFVSFVGSMWFMPFLSTNFISYFPLK
;
A
#
# COMPACT_ATOMS: atom_id res chain seq x y z
N LEU A 1 4.04 8.75 0.27
CA LEU A 1 4.34 7.52 1.04
C LEU A 1 5.68 7.57 1.77
N PHE A 2 6.83 7.34 1.12
CA PHE A 2 8.12 7.22 1.84
C PHE A 2 8.54 8.45 2.66
N MET A 3 8.32 9.67 2.15
CA MET A 3 8.63 10.90 2.90
C MET A 3 7.81 10.98 4.20
N CYS A 4 6.51 10.68 4.14
CA CYS A 4 5.63 10.64 5.31
C CYS A 4 6.00 9.49 6.26
N ALA A 5 6.40 8.33 5.73
CA ALA A 5 6.88 7.24 6.57
C ALA A 5 8.19 7.61 7.28
N GLY A 6 9.10 8.32 6.61
CA GLY A 6 10.33 8.83 7.21
C GLY A 6 10.08 9.81 8.35
N SER A 7 9.12 10.74 8.19
CA SER A 7 8.73 11.65 9.28
C SER A 7 8.10 10.91 10.46
N MET A 8 7.29 9.88 10.19
CA MET A 8 6.73 9.01 11.25
C MET A 8 7.84 8.26 11.98
N ILE A 9 8.76 7.61 11.27
CA ILE A 9 9.87 6.82 11.86
C ILE A 9 10.77 7.71 12.73
N HIS A 10 11.12 8.90 12.24
CA HIS A 10 11.93 9.84 13.01
C HIS A 10 11.25 10.25 14.32
N ASN A 11 9.95 10.55 14.28
CA ASN A 11 9.19 10.90 15.48
C ASN A 11 8.94 9.69 16.40
N LEU A 12 9.01 8.49 15.85
CA LEU A 12 8.90 7.22 16.55
C LEU A 12 10.27 6.66 16.98
N LYS A 13 11.29 7.52 17.18
CA LYS A 13 12.65 7.13 17.62
C LYS A 13 13.22 5.95 16.82
N ASP A 14 13.13 6.04 15.49
CA ASP A 14 13.61 5.05 14.53
C ASP A 14 12.90 3.68 14.58
N THR A 15 11.74 3.59 15.24
CA THR A 15 10.92 2.38 15.18
C THR A 15 10.11 2.32 13.87
N GLN A 16 10.37 1.27 13.09
CA GLN A 16 9.72 1.03 11.79
C GLN A 16 8.59 0.00 11.87
N ASP A 17 8.51 -0.72 12.99
CA ASP A 17 7.58 -1.82 13.17
C ASP A 17 6.17 -1.26 13.39
N ILE A 18 5.27 -1.48 12.42
CA ILE A 18 3.89 -0.94 12.43
C ILE A 18 3.07 -1.39 13.65
N ARG A 19 3.50 -2.44 14.35
CA ARG A 19 2.84 -2.96 15.57
C ARG A 19 2.98 -2.02 16.76
N PHE A 20 4.07 -1.25 16.79
CA PHE A 20 4.30 -0.23 17.81
C PHE A 20 3.73 1.14 17.41
N MET A 21 3.11 1.24 16.23
CA MET A 21 2.39 2.44 15.81
C MET A 21 0.94 2.38 16.29
N GLY A 22 0.27 3.53 16.29
CA GLY A 22 -1.16 3.64 16.58
C GLY A 22 -1.59 5.08 16.84
N SER A 23 -2.82 5.44 16.48
CA SER A 23 -3.44 6.76 16.69
C SER A 23 -2.63 7.98 16.18
N ILE A 24 -1.77 7.82 15.17
CA ILE A 24 -0.89 8.90 14.67
C ILE A 24 -1.69 10.11 14.18
N VAL A 25 -2.91 9.91 13.70
CA VAL A 25 -3.83 10.98 13.25
C VAL A 25 -4.00 12.09 14.29
N ASN A 26 -4.04 11.73 15.58
CA ASN A 26 -4.27 12.70 16.66
C ASN A 26 -3.03 13.57 16.94
N PHE A 27 -1.84 13.03 16.68
CA PHE A 27 -0.58 13.70 17.00
C PHE A 27 0.04 14.43 15.81
N MET A 28 -0.08 13.85 14.61
CA MET A 28 0.53 14.33 13.38
C MET A 28 -0.52 14.36 12.24
N PRO A 29 -1.47 15.32 12.29
CA PRO A 29 -2.60 15.33 11.36
C PRO A 29 -2.18 15.61 9.91
N LEU A 30 -1.15 16.44 9.69
CA LEU A 30 -0.69 16.77 8.34
C LEU A 30 -0.08 15.56 7.64
N THR A 31 0.89 14.91 8.28
CA THR A 31 1.52 13.70 7.75
C THR A 31 0.52 12.56 7.57
N SER A 32 -0.46 12.40 8.47
CA SER A 32 -1.46 11.35 8.34
C SER A 32 -2.37 11.55 7.12
N VAL A 33 -2.83 12.77 6.84
CA VAL A 33 -3.59 13.09 5.62
C VAL A 33 -2.73 12.82 4.37
N CYS A 34 -1.50 13.34 4.34
CA CYS A 34 -0.60 13.14 3.21
C CYS A 34 -0.33 11.67 2.92
N PHE A 35 -0.13 10.91 3.99
CA PHE A 35 0.11 9.48 3.91
C PHE A 35 -1.11 8.72 3.39
N ASN A 36 -2.31 9.01 3.91
CA ASN A 36 -3.56 8.34 3.51
C ASN A 36 -3.96 8.69 2.07
N VAL A 37 -3.84 9.93 1.64
CA VAL A 37 -4.09 10.30 0.24
C VAL A 37 -3.12 9.56 -0.69
N SER A 38 -1.84 9.50 -0.32
CA SER A 38 -0.86 8.78 -1.12
C SER A 38 -1.07 7.26 -1.13
N SER A 39 -1.53 6.64 -0.04
CA SER A 39 -1.86 5.21 -0.03
C SER A 39 -3.09 4.90 -0.89
N LEU A 40 -4.15 5.72 -0.82
CA LEU A 40 -5.33 5.58 -1.67
C LEU A 40 -5.00 5.78 -3.16
N SER A 41 -4.08 6.70 -3.47
CA SER A 41 -3.61 6.88 -4.84
C SER A 41 -2.92 5.62 -5.39
N LEU A 42 -2.18 4.89 -4.55
CA LEU A 42 -1.53 3.64 -4.91
C LEU A 42 -2.52 2.47 -5.09
N CYS A 43 -3.61 2.45 -4.31
CA CYS A 43 -4.71 1.49 -4.51
C CYS A 43 -5.37 1.69 -5.88
N GLY A 44 -5.43 2.93 -6.37
CA GLY A 44 -6.13 3.32 -7.59
C GLY A 44 -7.56 3.80 -7.32
N MET A 45 -7.81 4.44 -6.17
CA MET A 45 -9.11 5.06 -5.88
C MET A 45 -9.49 6.10 -6.95
N PRO A 46 -10.79 6.23 -7.27
CA PRO A 46 -11.24 7.09 -8.36
C PRO A 46 -10.78 8.54 -8.15
N PHE A 47 -10.46 9.21 -9.26
CA PHE A 47 -9.99 10.61 -9.35
C PHE A 47 -8.59 10.91 -8.78
N LEU A 48 -7.91 9.96 -8.14
CA LEU A 48 -6.49 10.14 -7.75
C LEU A 48 -5.56 9.75 -8.90
N ALA A 49 -4.29 10.16 -8.84
CA ALA A 49 -3.36 9.95 -9.94
C ALA A 49 -3.22 8.48 -10.38
N GLY A 50 -3.31 7.52 -9.44
CA GLY A 50 -3.21 6.10 -9.76
C GLY A 50 -4.42 5.53 -10.52
N PHE A 51 -5.60 6.15 -10.45
CA PHE A 51 -6.75 5.73 -11.25
C PHE A 51 -6.47 5.90 -12.74
N TYR A 52 -5.95 7.07 -13.14
CA TYR A 52 -5.67 7.40 -14.53
C TYR A 52 -4.63 6.49 -15.21
N SER A 53 -3.76 5.83 -14.44
CA SER A 53 -2.80 4.87 -14.99
C SER A 53 -3.24 3.43 -14.81
N LYS A 54 -3.52 3.02 -13.57
CA LYS A 54 -3.76 1.63 -13.21
C LYS A 54 -5.07 1.08 -13.78
N ASP A 55 -6.13 1.89 -13.79
CA ASP A 55 -7.43 1.47 -14.33
C ASP A 55 -7.34 1.28 -15.85
N LEU A 56 -6.76 2.24 -16.57
CA LEU A 56 -6.51 2.14 -18.01
C LEU A 56 -5.65 0.91 -18.37
N ILE A 57 -4.60 0.61 -17.60
CA ILE A 57 -3.76 -0.57 -17.83
C ILE A 57 -4.58 -1.86 -17.69
N LEU A 58 -5.40 -1.98 -16.63
CA LEU A 58 -6.20 -3.18 -16.40
C LEU A 58 -7.29 -3.35 -17.47
N GLU A 59 -7.89 -2.26 -17.94
CA GLU A 59 -8.85 -2.30 -19.04
C GLU A 59 -8.22 -2.76 -20.36
N MET A 60 -7.00 -2.32 -20.65
CA MET A 60 -6.25 -2.79 -21.81
C MET A 60 -5.86 -4.27 -21.68
N VAL A 61 -5.60 -4.76 -20.47
CA VAL A 61 -5.41 -6.19 -20.21
C VAL A 61 -6.69 -6.99 -20.47
N CYS A 62 -7.87 -6.46 -20.13
CA CYS A 62 -9.15 -7.09 -20.44
C CYS A 62 -9.45 -7.19 -21.94
N LEU A 63 -8.98 -6.22 -22.74
CA LEU A 63 -9.16 -6.22 -24.20
C LEU A 63 -8.14 -7.07 -24.96
N SER A 64 -6.95 -7.24 -24.39
CA SER A 64 -5.84 -7.92 -25.07
C SER A 64 -5.91 -9.44 -24.92
N TRP A 65 -5.25 -10.12 -25.86
CA TRP A 65 -5.14 -11.59 -25.88
C TRP A 65 -4.12 -12.08 -24.85
N VAL A 66 -4.49 -12.01 -23.57
CA VAL A 66 -3.65 -12.44 -22.44
C VAL A 66 -4.10 -13.80 -21.93
N ASN A 67 -3.14 -14.66 -21.56
CA ASN A 67 -3.45 -15.95 -20.94
C ASN A 67 -4.30 -15.79 -19.67
N CYS A 68 -5.28 -16.68 -19.46
CA CYS A 68 -6.15 -16.65 -18.28
C CYS A 68 -5.38 -16.63 -16.94
N PHE A 69 -4.24 -17.33 -16.87
CA PHE A 69 -3.41 -17.33 -15.67
C PHE A 69 -2.82 -15.94 -15.37
N ILE A 70 -2.32 -15.26 -16.40
CA ILE A 70 -1.74 -13.91 -16.26
C ILE A 70 -2.85 -12.91 -15.92
N TYR A 71 -4.01 -13.02 -16.57
CA TYR A 71 -5.20 -12.22 -16.26
C TYR A 71 -5.55 -12.31 -14.77
N PHE A 72 -5.62 -13.54 -14.23
CA PHE A 72 -5.93 -13.76 -12.82
C PHE A 72 -4.88 -13.16 -11.88
N LEU A 73 -3.59 -13.28 -12.21
CA LEU A 73 -2.50 -12.69 -11.44
C LEU A 73 -2.59 -11.17 -11.37
N TYR A 74 -2.94 -10.49 -12.47
CA TYR A 74 -3.14 -9.03 -12.47
C TYR A 74 -4.22 -8.63 -11.47
N PHE A 75 -5.41 -9.22 -11.53
CA PHE A 75 -6.50 -8.85 -10.63
C PHE A 75 -6.22 -9.24 -9.16
N ILE A 76 -5.64 -10.41 -8.89
CA ILE A 76 -5.23 -10.75 -7.51
C ILE A 76 -4.20 -9.76 -7.00
N SER A 77 -3.20 -9.40 -7.80
CA SER A 77 -2.17 -8.44 -7.38
C SER A 77 -2.81 -7.09 -7.02
N THR A 78 -3.81 -6.64 -7.79
CA THR A 78 -4.52 -5.38 -7.49
C THR A 78 -5.33 -5.46 -6.19
N GLY A 79 -6.02 -6.58 -5.93
CA GLY A 79 -6.72 -6.81 -4.67
C GLY A 79 -5.77 -6.87 -3.47
N LEU A 80 -4.62 -7.52 -3.62
CA LEU A 80 -3.57 -7.57 -2.59
C LEU A 80 -2.97 -6.17 -2.35
N THR A 81 -2.88 -5.32 -3.36
CA THR A 81 -2.43 -3.92 -3.17
C THR A 81 -3.37 -3.11 -2.30
N ALA A 82 -4.68 -3.33 -2.45
CA ALA A 82 -5.68 -2.72 -1.57
C ALA A 82 -5.63 -3.34 -0.17
N SER A 83 -5.42 -4.65 -0.03
CA SER A 83 -5.41 -5.28 1.29
C SER A 83 -4.22 -4.85 2.16
N TYR A 84 -3.01 -4.77 1.60
CA TYR A 84 -1.85 -4.34 2.40
C TYR A 84 -1.88 -2.85 2.76
N SER A 85 -2.44 -1.99 1.89
CA SER A 85 -2.54 -0.55 2.15
C SER A 85 -3.56 -0.26 3.25
N PHE A 86 -4.69 -0.97 3.28
CA PHE A 86 -5.67 -0.86 4.36
C PHE A 86 -5.19 -1.51 5.67
N ARG A 87 -4.42 -2.60 5.61
CA ARG A 87 -3.71 -3.12 6.80
C ARG A 87 -2.79 -2.04 7.39
N LEU A 88 -2.04 -1.36 6.55
CA LEU A 88 -1.13 -0.30 6.97
C LEU A 88 -1.91 0.88 7.58
N PHE A 89 -3.02 1.28 6.96
CA PHE A 89 -3.92 2.30 7.50
C PHE A 89 -4.43 1.93 8.89
N TYR A 90 -4.85 0.67 9.08
CA TYR A 90 -5.35 0.20 10.37
C TYR A 90 -4.30 0.34 11.48
N TYR A 91 -3.10 -0.23 11.29
CA TYR A 91 -2.07 -0.22 12.34
C TYR A 91 -1.46 1.16 12.62
N SER A 92 -1.42 2.06 11.64
CA SER A 92 -0.83 3.40 11.83
C SER A 92 -1.82 4.43 12.35
N MET A 93 -3.06 4.41 11.84
CA MET A 93 -4.03 5.49 12.06
C MET A 93 -5.13 5.13 13.05
N SER A 94 -5.54 3.86 13.09
CA SER A 94 -6.62 3.40 13.97
C SER A 94 -6.09 2.66 15.20
N GLY A 95 -6.94 2.53 16.22
CA GLY A 95 -6.57 1.93 17.50
C GLY A 95 -5.85 2.90 18.44
N ASP A 96 -5.46 2.37 19.60
CA ASP A 96 -4.76 3.13 20.63
C ASP A 96 -3.26 3.26 20.30
N ASN A 97 -2.61 4.25 20.91
CA ASN A 97 -1.17 4.42 20.77
C ASN A 97 -0.44 3.27 21.50
N ASN A 98 0.18 2.36 20.75
CA ASN A 98 0.95 1.24 21.30
C ASN A 98 2.42 1.59 21.57
N PHE A 99 2.81 2.82 21.30
CA PHE A 99 4.17 3.26 21.49
C PHE A 99 4.37 3.47 23.04
N TYR A 100 5.60 3.32 23.57
CA TYR A 100 6.06 3.70 24.93
C TYR A 100 5.46 4.98 25.59
N SER A 101 5.41 5.07 26.92
CA SER A 101 4.81 6.24 27.58
C SER A 101 5.55 7.60 27.42
N SER A 102 6.74 7.65 26.80
CA SER A 102 7.59 8.86 26.73
C SER A 102 7.85 9.33 25.29
N PHE A 103 6.85 9.95 24.66
CA PHE A 103 6.99 10.54 23.33
C PHE A 103 6.67 12.00 23.22
N SER A 104 7.39 12.59 22.28
CA SER A 104 7.13 13.89 21.69
C SER A 104 6.93 13.68 20.20
N PHE A 105 5.68 13.73 19.75
CA PHE A 105 5.39 13.86 18.32
C PHE A 105 5.52 15.34 17.95
N ASP A 106 6.35 15.65 16.96
CA ASP A 106 6.47 17.01 16.46
C ASP A 106 6.45 17.02 14.92
N ASP A 107 5.48 17.72 14.34
CA ASP A 107 5.30 17.82 12.89
C ASP A 107 5.72 19.21 12.35
N LYS A 108 6.51 19.97 13.13
CA LYS A 108 6.84 21.39 12.86
C LYS A 108 7.97 21.61 11.86
N SER A 109 8.65 20.57 11.41
CA SER A 109 9.77 20.73 10.48
C SER A 109 9.29 21.27 9.13
N TYR A 110 9.66 22.52 8.83
CA TYR A 110 9.20 23.23 7.64
C TYR A 110 9.61 22.53 6.33
N TYR A 111 10.86 22.04 6.25
CA TYR A 111 11.36 21.41 5.03
C TYR A 111 10.62 20.12 4.67
N ILE A 112 10.32 19.29 5.67
CA ILE A 112 9.62 18.01 5.44
C ILE A 112 8.15 18.27 5.12
N SER A 113 7.48 19.15 5.87
CA SER A 113 6.08 19.53 5.60
C SER A 113 5.89 20.16 4.22
N PHE A 114 6.80 21.05 3.79
CA PHE A 114 6.77 21.62 2.45
C PHE A 114 6.91 20.56 1.35
N GLY A 115 7.87 19.64 1.49
CA GLY A 115 8.05 18.53 0.54
C GLY A 115 6.83 17.62 0.45
N MET A 116 6.20 17.30 1.58
CA MET A 116 5.00 16.47 1.61
C MET A 116 3.82 17.14 0.92
N MET A 117 3.61 18.44 1.15
CA MET A 117 2.51 19.19 0.53
C MET A 117 2.68 19.31 -0.99
N ALA A 118 3.90 19.56 -1.47
CA ALA A 118 4.20 19.60 -2.90
C ALA A 118 3.92 18.24 -3.57
N LEU A 119 4.33 17.14 -2.93
CA LEU A 119 4.07 15.79 -3.44
C LEU A 119 2.59 15.41 -3.38
N LEU A 120 1.84 15.85 -2.36
CA LEU A 120 0.40 15.61 -2.27
C LEU A 120 -0.35 16.26 -3.44
N PHE A 121 0.02 17.49 -3.80
CA PHE A 121 -0.58 18.17 -4.95
C PHE A 121 -0.42 17.36 -6.25
N ILE A 122 0.79 16.80 -6.46
CA ILE A 122 1.07 15.94 -7.61
C ILE A 122 0.30 14.62 -7.52
N ALA A 123 0.14 14.03 -6.34
CA ALA A 123 -0.60 12.77 -6.17
C ALA A 123 -2.10 12.90 -6.49
N VAL A 124 -2.68 14.09 -6.32
CA VAL A 124 -4.09 14.36 -6.65
C VAL A 124 -4.25 14.79 -8.11
N PHE A 125 -3.53 15.82 -8.55
CA PHE A 125 -3.74 16.43 -9.87
C PHE A 125 -2.80 15.93 -10.96
N GLY A 126 -1.65 15.36 -10.59
CA GLY A 126 -0.61 14.98 -11.54
C GLY A 126 -1.07 13.94 -12.55
N GLY A 127 -1.88 12.95 -12.13
CA GLY A 127 -2.37 11.91 -13.03
C GLY A 127 -3.39 12.41 -14.05
N SER A 128 -4.34 13.25 -13.65
CA SER A 128 -5.30 13.85 -14.59
C SER A 128 -4.58 14.76 -15.58
N PHE A 129 -3.70 15.64 -15.10
CA PHE A 129 -2.92 16.54 -15.93
C PHE A 129 -2.04 15.78 -16.95
N LEU A 130 -1.31 14.74 -16.51
CA LEU A 130 -0.52 13.93 -17.44
C LEU A 130 -1.40 13.19 -18.45
N SER A 131 -2.55 12.65 -18.02
CA SER A 131 -3.42 11.88 -18.91
C SER A 131 -3.92 12.73 -20.09
N TRP A 132 -4.27 13.99 -19.83
CA TRP A 132 -4.73 14.93 -20.86
C TRP A 132 -3.60 15.38 -21.80
N LEU A 133 -2.36 15.47 -21.30
CA LEU A 133 -1.21 15.84 -22.12
C LEU A 133 -0.70 14.69 -23.00
N ILE A 134 -0.62 13.47 -22.45
CA ILE A 134 0.01 12.32 -23.11
C ILE A 134 -0.95 11.66 -24.12
N PHE A 135 -2.25 11.62 -23.82
CA PHE A 135 -3.25 11.00 -24.67
C PHE A 135 -4.15 12.04 -25.35
N PRO A 136 -3.68 12.74 -26.39
CA PRO A 136 -4.51 13.69 -27.13
C PRO A 136 -5.67 13.00 -27.86
N ILE A 137 -5.52 11.70 -28.16
CA ILE A 137 -6.54 10.86 -28.79
C ILE A 137 -6.72 9.63 -27.90
N PRO A 138 -7.79 9.54 -27.08
CA PRO A 138 -8.01 8.38 -26.23
C PRO A 138 -8.34 7.15 -27.08
N HIS A 139 -7.66 6.02 -26.83
CA HIS A 139 -8.03 4.75 -27.43
C HIS A 139 -9.42 4.32 -26.94
N MET A 140 -10.31 3.96 -27.86
CA MET A 140 -11.66 3.49 -27.51
C MET A 140 -11.56 2.09 -26.87
N ILE A 141 -11.89 2.02 -25.58
CA ILE A 141 -12.00 0.77 -24.82
C ILE A 141 -13.48 0.39 -24.75
N VAL A 142 -13.89 -0.64 -25.50
CA VAL A 142 -15.27 -1.17 -25.46
C VAL A 142 -15.29 -2.45 -24.64
N LEU A 143 -15.76 -2.35 -23.40
CA LEU A 143 -15.91 -3.47 -22.48
C LEU A 143 -17.37 -3.60 -22.05
N PRO A 144 -17.86 -4.83 -21.83
CA PRO A 144 -19.15 -5.03 -21.19
C PRO A 144 -19.12 -4.52 -19.74
N TYR A 145 -20.29 -4.16 -19.21
CA TYR A 145 -20.44 -3.52 -17.89
C TYR A 145 -19.70 -4.27 -16.77
N TYR A 146 -19.76 -5.60 -16.76
CA TYR A 146 -19.12 -6.41 -15.72
C TYR A 146 -17.59 -6.29 -15.70
N LEU A 147 -16.93 -6.16 -16.86
CA LEU A 147 -15.47 -5.98 -16.92
C LEU A 147 -15.09 -4.55 -16.59
N LYS A 148 -15.88 -3.57 -17.01
CA LYS A 148 -15.59 -2.15 -16.76
C LYS A 148 -15.55 -1.81 -15.27
N PHE A 149 -16.43 -2.42 -14.46
CA PHE A 149 -16.46 -2.20 -13.01
C PHE A 149 -15.61 -3.20 -12.20
N LEU A 150 -14.95 -4.15 -12.86
CA LEU A 150 -14.21 -5.20 -12.19
C LEU A 150 -13.06 -4.65 -11.33
N THR A 151 -12.33 -3.66 -11.84
CA THR A 151 -11.17 -3.06 -11.17
C THR A 151 -11.57 -2.43 -9.83
N ILE A 152 -12.60 -1.57 -9.85
CA ILE A 152 -13.15 -0.91 -8.67
C ILE A 152 -13.70 -1.94 -7.68
N PHE A 153 -14.41 -2.97 -8.16
CA PHE A 153 -14.93 -4.03 -7.32
C PHE A 153 -13.79 -4.77 -6.58
N VAL A 154 -12.71 -5.13 -7.28
CA VAL A 154 -11.55 -5.81 -6.69
C VAL A 154 -10.84 -4.93 -5.66
N VAL A 155 -10.71 -3.62 -5.92
CA VAL A 155 -10.11 -2.68 -4.95
C VAL A 155 -10.97 -2.57 -3.69
N ILE A 156 -12.28 -2.43 -3.82
CA ILE A 156 -13.20 -2.36 -2.67
C ILE A 156 -13.15 -3.66 -1.87
N LEU A 157 -13.25 -4.82 -2.53
CA LEU A 157 -13.20 -6.11 -1.85
C LEU A 157 -11.84 -6.34 -1.15
N GLY A 158 -10.73 -5.99 -1.81
CA GLY A 158 -9.40 -6.07 -1.24
C GLY A 158 -9.22 -5.16 -0.02
N SER A 159 -9.73 -3.93 -0.07
CA SER A 159 -9.70 -2.98 1.06
C SER A 159 -10.50 -3.48 2.25
N TYR A 160 -11.69 -4.00 2.01
CA TYR A 160 -12.57 -4.56 3.04
C TYR A 160 -11.93 -5.77 3.71
N LEU A 161 -11.38 -6.72 2.92
CA LEU A 161 -10.66 -7.86 3.46
C LEU A 161 -9.43 -7.45 4.26
N GLY A 162 -8.65 -6.48 3.77
CA GLY A 162 -7.46 -5.98 4.47
C GLY A 162 -7.79 -5.43 5.86
N TYR A 163 -8.82 -4.59 5.95
CA TYR A 163 -9.27 -4.00 7.20
C TYR A 163 -9.87 -5.05 8.16
N PHE A 164 -10.68 -5.98 7.62
CA PHE A 164 -11.29 -7.04 8.42
C PHE A 164 -10.23 -7.98 8.99
N ILE A 165 -9.24 -8.38 8.17
CA ILE A 165 -8.13 -9.25 8.61
C ILE A 165 -7.34 -8.58 9.75
N SER A 166 -7.11 -7.26 9.69
CA SER A 166 -6.36 -6.55 10.73
C SER A 166 -7.13 -6.36 12.04
N ASN A 167 -8.46 -6.29 12.00
CA ASN A 167 -9.30 -6.09 13.17
C ASN A 167 -9.62 -7.39 13.95
N PHE A 168 -9.15 -8.56 13.50
CA PHE A 168 -9.31 -9.80 14.27
C PHE A 168 -8.40 -9.81 15.49
N SER A 169 -8.88 -9.25 16.59
CA SER A 169 -8.17 -9.17 17.87
C SER A 169 -8.40 -10.38 18.78
N PHE A 170 -9.42 -11.19 18.55
CA PHE A 170 -9.80 -12.27 19.47
C PHE A 170 -10.15 -13.57 18.75
N SER A 171 -9.15 -14.46 18.62
CA SER A 171 -9.39 -15.90 18.51
C SER A 171 -8.75 -16.61 19.71
N GLN A 172 -9.46 -17.59 20.29
CA GLN A 172 -8.99 -18.34 21.47
C GLN A 172 -7.69 -19.12 21.23
N GLY A 173 -7.30 -19.34 19.96
CA GLY A 173 -6.00 -19.90 19.57
C GLY A 173 -5.18 -18.92 18.73
N LEU A 174 -3.85 -18.97 18.90
CA LEU A 174 -2.89 -18.23 18.09
C LEU A 174 -2.71 -18.93 16.73
N PHE A 175 -3.52 -18.57 15.73
CA PHE A 175 -3.41 -19.11 14.36
C PHE A 175 -2.02 -18.94 13.74
N SER A 176 -1.29 -17.89 14.13
CA SER A 176 0.09 -17.66 13.68
C SER A 176 1.06 -18.71 14.21
N LEU A 177 0.85 -19.21 15.43
CA LEU A 177 1.70 -20.26 16.02
C LEU A 177 1.39 -21.63 15.43
N SER A 178 0.12 -21.94 15.14
CA SER A 178 -0.23 -23.23 14.53
C SER A 178 0.30 -23.38 13.11
N LEU A 179 0.43 -22.27 12.37
CA LEU A 179 0.97 -22.22 11.01
C LEU A 179 2.36 -21.56 10.94
N LEU A 180 3.20 -21.76 11.95
CA LEU A 180 4.51 -21.08 12.06
C LEU A 180 5.40 -21.32 10.82
N SER A 181 5.41 -22.53 10.26
CA SER A 181 6.21 -22.85 9.07
C SER A 181 5.79 -22.01 7.85
N PHE A 182 4.48 -21.86 7.63
CA PHE A 182 3.96 -21.04 6.54
C PHE A 182 4.19 -19.55 6.79
N VAL A 183 3.95 -19.06 8.01
CA VAL A 183 4.16 -17.65 8.37
C VAL A 183 5.63 -17.25 8.24
N SER A 184 6.55 -18.11 8.70
CA SER A 184 8.00 -17.87 8.57
C SER A 184 8.47 -17.91 7.11
N PHE A 185 7.93 -18.80 6.28
CA PHE A 185 8.22 -18.84 4.84
C PHE A 185 7.79 -17.55 4.12
N VAL A 186 6.55 -17.09 4.36
CA VAL A 186 6.04 -15.86 3.73
C VAL A 186 6.73 -14.61 4.30
N GLY A 187 6.96 -14.57 5.61
CA GLY A 187 7.59 -13.44 6.30
C GLY A 187 9.07 -13.24 5.94
N SER A 188 9.80 -14.30 5.59
CA SER A 188 11.20 -14.26 5.17
C SER A 188 11.40 -14.01 3.66
N MET A 189 10.35 -13.53 2.97
CA MET A 189 10.36 -13.34 1.50
C MET A 189 10.72 -14.64 0.75
N TRP A 190 10.00 -15.73 1.07
CA TRP A 190 10.22 -17.06 0.47
C TRP A 190 11.66 -17.58 0.63
N PHE A 191 12.35 -17.18 1.72
CA PHE A 191 13.76 -17.44 1.96
C PHE A 191 14.71 -17.01 0.81
N MET A 192 14.27 -16.11 -0.08
CA MET A 192 15.09 -15.63 -1.21
C MET A 192 16.41 -14.97 -0.77
N PRO A 193 16.46 -14.18 0.32
CA PRO A 193 17.74 -13.66 0.82
C PRO A 193 18.71 -14.78 1.18
N PHE A 194 18.26 -15.81 1.90
CA PHE A 194 19.12 -16.93 2.28
C PHE A 194 19.66 -17.71 1.08
N LEU A 195 18.83 -17.92 0.05
CA LEU A 195 19.24 -18.62 -1.18
C LEU A 195 20.21 -17.79 -2.02
N SER A 196 19.99 -16.47 -2.12
CA SER A 196 20.80 -15.60 -2.99
C SER A 196 22.06 -15.08 -2.31
N THR A 197 22.01 -14.63 -1.05
CA THR A 197 23.17 -14.02 -0.38
C THR A 197 24.00 -15.02 0.37
N ASN A 198 23.38 -15.85 1.22
CA ASN A 198 24.14 -16.69 2.14
C ASN A 198 24.77 -17.87 1.40
N PHE A 199 24.04 -18.52 0.49
CA PHE A 199 24.58 -19.63 -0.30
C PHE A 199 25.76 -19.21 -1.18
N ILE A 200 25.68 -18.02 -1.78
CA ILE A 200 26.74 -17.47 -2.64
C ILE A 200 27.92 -16.98 -1.80
N SER A 201 27.68 -16.41 -0.60
CA SER A 201 28.77 -15.94 0.28
C SER A 201 29.70 -17.04 0.78
N TYR A 202 29.28 -18.31 0.76
CA TYR A 202 30.15 -19.44 1.13
C TYR A 202 31.15 -19.82 0.03
N PHE A 203 30.91 -19.44 -1.23
CA PHE A 203 31.85 -19.71 -2.33
C PHE A 203 33.20 -18.95 -2.22
N PRO A 204 33.24 -17.65 -1.90
CA PRO A 204 34.50 -16.91 -1.74
C PRO A 204 35.18 -17.12 -0.38
N LEU A 205 34.56 -17.84 0.56
CA LEU A 205 35.10 -18.10 1.91
C LEU A 205 35.77 -19.49 2.04
N LYS A 206 35.87 -20.25 0.94
CA LYS A 206 36.71 -21.44 0.80
C LYS A 206 37.93 -21.13 -0.06
#